data_AF-A0ABD4KY20-F1
#
_entry.id   AF-A0ABD4KY20-F1
#
_cell.length_a   1.000
_cell.length_b   1.000
_cell.length_c   1.000
_cell.angle_alpha   90.00
_cell.angle_beta   90.00
_cell.angle_gamma   90.00
#
_symmetry.space_group_name_H-M   'P 1'
#
loop_
_entity.id
_entity.type
_entity.pdbx_description
1 polymer ?
#
loop_
_entity_poly.entity_id
_entity_poly.type
_entity_poly.pdbx_seq_one_letter_code
_entity_poly.pdbx_strand_id
1 'polypeptide(L)'
;MSIWEIDKLQIFIMFVIPGFISIKTYELLYPSSLKDSSKQLIDAVTYSCVNYSIMYWFILAVEEPSGPESFKNAHPNLYILFYVFVLLVFPVVLAFLWKALRESEKFKQSIHHPTQKPWDYFFAQGKCYWVKVILNNGTVIGGYYGPNSFASSSP
;
A
#
# COMPACT_ATOMS: atom_id res chain seq x y z
N MET A 1 -1.41 18.14 27.36
CA MET A 1 -2.27 18.34 26.16
C MET A 1 -2.65 16.95 25.66
N SER A 2 -3.87 16.52 25.96
CA SER A 2 -4.30 15.12 25.87
C SER A 2 -4.91 14.82 24.50
N ILE A 3 -4.50 13.73 23.87
CA ILE A 3 -5.07 13.19 22.62
C ILE A 3 -6.44 12.52 22.82
N TRP A 4 -6.95 12.51 24.06
CA TRP A 4 -8.15 11.80 24.49
C TRP A 4 -9.44 12.65 24.47
N GLU A 5 -9.37 13.90 24.00
CA GLU A 5 -10.58 14.66 23.68
C GLU A 5 -11.22 14.05 22.42
N ILE A 6 -12.51 13.71 22.51
CA ILE A 6 -13.28 12.96 21.50
C ILE A 6 -13.07 13.51 20.08
N ASP A 7 -12.99 14.83 19.94
CA ASP A 7 -12.80 15.51 18.67
C ASP A 7 -11.42 15.25 18.04
N LYS A 8 -10.37 15.16 18.86
CA LYS A 8 -8.99 14.90 18.38
C LYS A 8 -8.83 13.44 17.95
N LEU A 9 -9.44 12.52 18.68
CA LEU A 9 -9.44 11.11 18.33
C LEU A 9 -10.16 10.85 17.01
N GLN A 10 -11.30 11.51 16.79
CA GLN A 10 -12.05 11.41 15.53
C GLN A 10 -11.23 11.91 14.33
N ILE A 11 -10.62 13.10 14.45
CA ILE A 11 -9.76 13.66 13.40
C ILE A 11 -8.57 12.72 13.13
N PHE A 12 -7.95 12.20 14.19
CA PHE A 12 -6.86 11.23 14.05
C PHE A 12 -7.30 9.99 13.27
N ILE A 13 -8.44 9.40 13.64
CA ILE A 13 -8.99 8.22 12.96
C ILE A 13 -9.23 8.53 11.48
N MET A 14 -9.89 9.66 11.19
CA MET A 14 -10.23 10.07 9.84
C MET A 14 -9.00 10.33 8.96
N PHE A 15 -7.91 10.86 9.52
CA PHE A 15 -6.69 11.17 8.74
C PHE A 15 -5.63 10.07 8.75
N VAL A 16 -5.59 9.21 9.75
CA VAL A 16 -4.53 8.20 9.87
C VAL A 16 -4.98 6.85 9.35
N ILE A 17 -6.21 6.40 9.63
CA ILE A 17 -6.66 5.06 9.25
C ILE A 17 -6.64 4.84 7.73
N PRO A 18 -7.21 5.71 6.88
CA PRO A 18 -7.27 5.46 5.44
C PRO A 18 -5.87 5.28 4.83
N GLY A 19 -4.93 6.16 5.15
CA GLY A 19 -3.58 6.06 4.64
C GLY A 19 -2.78 4.92 5.25
N PHE A 20 -3.04 4.55 6.51
CA PHE A 20 -2.45 3.34 7.09
C PHE A 20 -2.92 2.08 6.35
N ILE A 21 -4.19 2.02 5.94
CA ILE A 21 -4.73 0.93 5.10
C ILE A 21 -4.02 0.89 3.75
N SER A 22 -3.81 2.04 3.09
CA SER A 22 -3.04 2.09 1.83
C SER A 22 -1.63 1.52 2.00
N ILE A 23 -0.92 1.94 3.05
CA ILE A 23 0.44 1.48 3.34
C ILE A 23 0.45 -0.03 3.54
N LYS A 24 -0.41 -0.56 4.44
CA LYS A 24 -0.44 -1.99 4.73
C LYS A 24 -0.85 -2.83 3.54
N THR A 25 -1.82 -2.36 2.75
CA THR A 25 -2.19 -3.03 1.49
C THR A 25 -1.00 -3.09 0.54
N TYR A 26 -0.24 -2.00 0.41
CA TYR A 26 0.93 -1.96 -0.44
C TYR A 26 2.07 -2.86 0.09
N GLU A 27 2.29 -2.90 1.41
CA GLU A 27 3.27 -3.80 2.06
C GLU A 27 2.90 -5.29 1.93
N LEU A 28 1.62 -5.62 1.77
CA LEU A 28 1.18 -6.99 1.45
C LEU A 28 1.45 -7.35 -0.02
N LEU A 29 1.40 -6.36 -0.92
CA LEU A 29 1.63 -6.57 -2.35
C LEU A 29 3.12 -6.62 -2.70
N TYR A 30 3.95 -5.87 -1.96
CA TYR A 30 5.39 -5.83 -2.16
C TYR A 30 6.13 -5.93 -0.82
N PRO A 31 7.21 -6.72 -0.75
CA PRO A 31 8.08 -6.76 0.42
C PRO A 31 8.61 -5.34 0.68
N SER A 32 8.27 -4.81 1.85
CA SER A 32 8.74 -3.52 2.33
C SER A 32 9.68 -3.71 3.51
N SER A 33 10.69 -2.85 3.63
CA SER A 33 11.49 -2.78 4.84
C SER A 33 10.70 -2.13 5.97
N LEU A 34 11.00 -2.50 7.22
CA LEU A 34 10.44 -1.85 8.39
C LEU A 34 10.88 -0.38 8.40
N LYS A 35 9.93 0.54 8.32
CA LYS A 35 10.17 1.98 8.47
C LYS A 35 9.99 2.40 9.92
N ASP A 36 10.69 3.45 10.34
CA ASP A 36 10.50 4.06 11.66
C ASP A 36 9.04 4.50 11.86
N SER A 37 8.47 4.25 13.05
CA SER A 37 7.06 4.52 13.35
C SER A 37 6.65 5.99 13.10
N SER A 38 7.54 6.94 13.42
CA SER A 38 7.28 8.37 13.18
C SER A 38 7.18 8.70 11.69
N LYS A 39 7.95 8.02 10.84
CA LYS A 39 7.89 8.19 9.38
C LYS A 39 6.62 7.55 8.82
N GLN A 40 6.20 6.40 9.36
CA GLN A 40 4.95 5.75 8.97
C GLN A 40 3.72 6.61 9.25
N LEU A 41 3.72 7.39 10.34
CA LEU A 41 2.61 8.29 10.64
C LEU A 41 2.51 9.42 9.61
N ILE A 42 3.65 10.03 9.24
CA ILE A 42 3.70 11.07 8.20
C ILE A 42 3.26 10.49 6.85
N ASP A 43 3.75 9.30 6.49
CA ASP A 43 3.33 8.59 5.28
C ASP A 43 1.81 8.34 5.30
N ALA A 44 1.25 7.88 6.42
CA ALA A 44 -0.17 7.59 6.55
C ALA A 44 -1.03 8.84 6.33
N VAL A 45 -0.68 9.97 6.96
CA VAL A 45 -1.40 11.23 6.74
C VAL A 45 -1.30 11.66 5.27
N THR A 46 -0.12 11.52 4.66
CA THR A 46 0.11 11.88 3.25
C THR A 46 -0.77 11.04 2.31
N TYR A 47 -0.84 9.72 2.51
CA TYR A 47 -1.69 8.84 1.71
C TYR A 47 -3.18 9.15 1.89
N SER A 48 -3.62 9.51 3.09
CA SER A 48 -5.00 9.97 3.32
C SER A 48 -5.29 11.28 2.58
N CYS A 49 -4.36 12.23 2.57
CA CYS A 49 -4.52 13.46 1.81
C CYS A 49 -4.68 13.18 0.30
N VAL A 50 -3.89 12.26 -0.25
CA VAL A 50 -4.03 11.82 -1.66
C VAL A 50 -5.39 11.16 -1.90
N ASN A 51 -5.81 10.28 -0.99
CA ASN A 51 -7.12 9.62 -1.03
C ASN A 51 -8.27 10.64 -1.11
N TYR A 52 -8.26 11.64 -0.23
CA TYR A 52 -9.25 12.71 -0.20
C TYR A 52 -9.15 13.66 -1.39
N SER A 53 -7.94 13.93 -1.89
CA SER A 53 -7.74 14.81 -3.04
C SER A 53 -8.38 14.23 -4.30
N ILE A 54 -8.26 12.92 -4.50
CA ILE A 54 -8.87 12.23 -5.66
C ILE A 54 -10.38 12.11 -5.49
N MET A 55 -10.86 11.83 -4.27
CA MET A 55 -12.30 11.72 -3.97
C MET A 55 -12.98 13.07 -3.76
N TYR A 56 -12.25 14.19 -3.80
CA TYR A 56 -12.75 15.51 -3.43
C TYR A 56 -14.03 15.89 -4.16
N TRP A 57 -14.05 15.73 -5.50
CA TRP A 57 -15.23 16.04 -6.31
C TRP A 57 -16.44 15.17 -5.97
N PHE A 58 -16.24 13.89 -5.65
CA PHE A 58 -17.32 12.99 -5.25
C PHE A 58 -17.86 13.34 -3.86
N ILE A 59 -16.97 13.70 -2.93
CA ILE A 59 -17.36 14.15 -1.58
C ILE A 59 -18.20 15.42 -1.70
N LEU A 60 -17.78 16.40 -2.51
CA LEU A 60 -18.58 17.60 -2.76
C LEU A 60 -19.93 17.25 -3.36
N ALA A 61 -20.01 16.39 -4.37
CA ALA A 61 -21.29 16.03 -4.99
C ALA A 61 -22.29 15.38 -4.01
N VAL A 62 -21.80 14.66 -3.00
CA VAL A 62 -22.64 14.03 -1.96
C VAL A 62 -23.07 15.02 -0.87
N GLU A 63 -22.23 16.02 -0.56
CA GLU A 63 -22.44 17.00 0.52
C GLU A 63 -23.12 18.30 0.06
N GLU A 64 -22.91 18.72 -1.19
CA GLU A 64 -23.42 19.98 -1.75
C GLU A 64 -24.96 20.12 -1.72
N PRO A 65 -25.77 19.05 -1.90
CA PRO A 65 -27.22 19.13 -1.75
C PRO A 65 -27.61 19.30 -0.26
N SER A 66 -27.62 20.55 0.21
CA SER A 66 -27.97 20.93 1.59
C SER A 66 -29.45 21.36 1.67
N GLY A 67 -30.37 20.41 1.65
CA GLY A 67 -31.82 20.68 1.69
C GLY A 67 -32.67 19.47 2.10
N PRO A 68 -34.01 19.56 2.08
CA PRO A 68 -34.90 18.42 2.33
C PRO A 68 -34.70 17.28 1.31
N GLU A 69 -34.21 17.60 0.11
CA GLU A 69 -33.78 16.64 -0.93
C GLU A 69 -32.29 16.27 -0.84
N SER A 70 -31.65 16.47 0.31
CA SER A 70 -30.25 16.07 0.50
C SER A 70 -30.09 14.56 0.28
N PHE A 71 -29.00 14.17 -0.38
CA PHE A 71 -28.64 12.76 -0.59
C PHE A 71 -28.61 11.98 0.73
N LYS A 72 -28.22 12.65 1.83
CA LYS A 72 -28.23 12.11 3.19
C LYS A 72 -29.64 11.73 3.69
N ASN A 73 -30.65 12.54 3.37
CA ASN A 73 -32.03 12.33 3.79
C ASN A 73 -32.78 11.39 2.85
N ALA A 74 -32.51 11.47 1.55
CA ALA A 74 -33.11 10.60 0.54
C ALA A 74 -32.60 9.16 0.65
N HIS A 75 -31.29 8.97 0.86
CA HIS A 75 -30.64 7.66 0.87
C HIS A 75 -29.58 7.53 1.99
N PRO A 76 -30.00 7.46 3.27
CA PRO A 76 -29.08 7.40 4.41
C PRO A 76 -28.11 6.20 4.36
N ASN A 77 -28.57 5.06 3.86
CA ASN A 77 -27.72 3.86 3.74
C ASN A 77 -26.61 4.04 2.70
N LEU A 78 -26.91 4.68 1.56
CA LEU A 78 -25.91 4.94 0.52
C LEU A 78 -24.90 6.00 0.95
N TYR A 79 -25.34 7.00 1.71
CA TYR A 79 -24.46 7.99 2.31
C TYR A 79 -23.43 7.35 3.25
N ILE A 80 -23.88 6.49 4.17
CA ILE A 80 -22.97 5.76 5.07
C ILE A 80 -22.02 4.84 4.27
N LEU A 81 -22.56 4.10 3.29
CA LEU A 81 -21.77 3.21 2.46
C LEU A 81 -20.70 3.97 1.66
N PHE A 82 -21.00 5.17 1.18
CA PHE A 82 -20.05 6.03 0.50
C PHE A 82 -18.87 6.42 1.41
N TYR A 83 -19.13 6.85 2.65
CA TYR A 83 -18.05 7.17 3.57
C TYR A 83 -17.22 5.95 3.99
N VAL A 84 -17.87 4.80 4.19
CA VAL A 84 -17.16 3.53 4.42
C VAL A 84 -16.28 3.19 3.22
N PHE A 85 -16.79 3.40 2.00
CA PHE A 85 -16.02 3.21 0.78
C PHE A 85 -14.81 4.15 0.72
N VAL A 86 -15.00 5.45 0.94
CA VAL A 86 -13.90 6.44 0.89
C VAL A 86 -12.83 6.18 1.96
N LEU A 87 -13.22 5.77 3.17
CA LEU A 87 -12.29 5.59 4.28
C LEU A 87 -11.57 4.24 4.28
N LEU A 88 -12.22 3.17 3.83
CA LEU A 88 -11.68 1.81 3.97
C LEU A 88 -11.42 1.12 2.63
N VAL A 89 -12.31 1.28 1.64
CA VAL A 89 -12.25 0.52 0.38
C VAL A 89 -11.39 1.24 -0.66
N PHE A 90 -11.60 2.54 -0.84
CA PHE A 90 -10.87 3.35 -1.82
C PHE A 90 -9.34 3.38 -1.58
N PRO A 91 -8.82 3.45 -0.33
CA PRO A 91 -7.39 3.34 -0.07
C PRO A 91 -6.77 2.02 -0.56
N VAL A 92 -7.52 0.91 -0.44
CA VAL A 92 -7.14 -0.40 -0.97
C VAL A 92 -7.08 -0.36 -2.49
N VAL A 93 -8.12 0.18 -3.13
CA VAL A 93 -8.17 0.35 -4.60
C VAL A 93 -7.00 1.20 -5.09
N LEU A 94 -6.66 2.28 -4.39
CA LEU A 94 -5.53 3.14 -4.70
C LEU A 94 -4.21 2.37 -4.66
N ALA A 95 -4.00 1.53 -3.65
CA ALA A 95 -2.80 0.68 -3.55
C ALA A 95 -2.68 -0.31 -4.72
N PHE A 96 -3.79 -0.93 -5.13
CA PHE A 96 -3.82 -1.80 -6.32
C PHE A 96 -3.60 -1.03 -7.63
N LEU A 97 -4.14 0.18 -7.74
CA LEU A 97 -3.92 1.04 -8.91
C LEU A 97 -2.45 1.46 -9.01
N TRP A 98 -1.82 1.80 -7.88
CA TRP A 98 -0.37 2.05 -7.83
C TRP A 98 0.45 0.84 -8.25
N LYS A 99 0.07 -0.37 -7.80
CA LYS A 99 0.68 -1.62 -8.27
C LYS A 99 0.58 -1.76 -9.79
N ALA A 100 -0.63 -1.62 -10.35
CA ALA A 100 -0.86 -1.77 -11.78
C ALA A 100 -0.09 -0.74 -12.62
N LEU A 101 -0.01 0.51 -12.14
CA LEU A 101 0.82 1.54 -12.78
C LEU A 101 2.30 1.18 -12.77
N ARG A 102 2.81 0.62 -11.67
CA ARG A 102 4.22 0.23 -11.52
C ARG A 102 4.59 -0.99 -12.38
N GLU A 103 3.67 -1.92 -12.58
CA GLU A 103 3.88 -3.13 -13.39
C GLU A 103 3.65 -2.89 -14.90
N SER A 104 3.02 -1.78 -15.27
CA SER A 104 2.78 -1.42 -16.67
C SER A 104 4.09 -1.22 -17.44
N GLU A 105 4.24 -1.91 -18.57
CA GLU A 105 5.41 -1.82 -19.46
C GLU A 105 5.72 -0.39 -19.91
N LYS A 106 4.70 0.47 -19.99
CA LYS A 106 4.85 1.89 -20.34
C LYS A 106 5.60 2.70 -19.28
N PHE A 107 5.54 2.28 -18.01
CA PHE A 107 6.17 2.96 -16.88
C PHE A 107 7.44 2.26 -16.37
N LYS A 108 7.66 0.98 -16.74
CA LYS A 108 8.88 0.23 -16.42
C LYS A 108 10.17 0.86 -16.94
N GLN A 109 10.12 1.64 -18.02
CA GLN A 109 11.31 2.31 -18.56
C GLN A 109 11.78 3.51 -17.72
N SER A 110 10.90 4.09 -16.89
CA SER A 110 11.21 5.31 -16.14
C SER A 110 11.37 5.11 -14.63
N ILE A 111 10.98 3.94 -14.09
CA ILE A 111 11.03 3.65 -12.65
C ILE A 111 12.07 2.54 -12.39
N HIS A 112 12.94 2.74 -11.39
CA HIS A 112 13.87 1.72 -10.91
C HIS A 112 13.14 0.39 -10.63
N HIS A 113 13.71 -0.71 -11.13
CA HIS A 113 13.13 -2.05 -11.07
C HIS A 113 12.62 -2.37 -9.63
N PRO A 114 11.40 -2.93 -9.48
CA PRO A 114 10.76 -3.09 -8.17
C PRO A 114 11.43 -4.11 -7.24
N THR A 115 12.42 -4.85 -7.72
CA THR A 115 13.16 -5.85 -6.93
C THR A 115 14.19 -5.17 -6.04
N GLN A 116 14.11 -5.42 -4.73
CA GLN A 116 15.02 -4.81 -3.77
C GLN A 116 16.48 -5.26 -3.97
N LYS A 117 16.70 -6.50 -4.43
CA LYS A 117 18.04 -7.05 -4.66
C LYS A 117 18.16 -7.67 -6.06
N PRO A 118 19.34 -7.56 -6.70
CA PRO A 118 19.63 -8.31 -7.93
C PRO A 118 19.50 -9.83 -7.76
N TRP A 119 19.75 -10.32 -6.54
CA TRP A 119 19.60 -11.72 -6.16
C TRP A 119 18.15 -12.19 -6.30
N ASP A 120 17.21 -11.41 -5.78
CA ASP A 120 15.79 -11.71 -5.87
C ASP A 120 15.39 -11.82 -7.35
N TYR A 121 15.68 -10.79 -8.15
CA TYR A 121 15.42 -10.80 -9.61
C TYR A 121 15.99 -12.01 -10.36
N PHE A 122 17.20 -12.46 -10.00
CA PHE A 122 17.83 -13.61 -10.65
C PHE A 122 17.10 -14.92 -10.32
N PHE A 123 16.75 -15.14 -9.04
CA PHE A 123 16.06 -16.35 -8.60
C PHE A 123 14.55 -16.35 -8.88
N ALA A 124 13.93 -15.17 -9.09
CA ALA A 124 12.54 -15.02 -9.53
C ALA A 124 12.25 -15.74 -10.86
N GLN A 125 13.27 -15.93 -11.71
CA GLN A 125 13.13 -16.56 -13.02
C GLN A 125 12.79 -18.06 -12.93
N GLY A 126 12.86 -18.67 -11.75
CA GLY A 126 12.47 -20.08 -11.53
C GLY A 126 13.36 -21.10 -12.26
N LYS A 127 14.52 -20.67 -12.76
CA LYS A 127 15.46 -21.55 -13.48
C LYS A 127 16.33 -22.31 -12.50
N CYS A 128 16.70 -23.53 -12.88
CA CYS A 128 17.57 -24.38 -12.08
C CYS A 128 19.04 -24.02 -12.31
N TYR A 129 19.81 -23.90 -11.24
CA TYR A 129 21.22 -23.51 -11.30
C TYR A 129 22.06 -24.34 -10.34
N TRP A 130 23.35 -24.48 -10.65
CA TRP A 130 24.33 -24.92 -9.67
C TRP A 130 24.82 -23.70 -8.90
N VAL A 131 24.65 -23.74 -7.58
CA VAL A 131 25.01 -22.63 -6.69
C VAL A 131 26.29 -23.00 -5.95
N LYS A 132 27.22 -22.04 -5.89
CA LYS A 132 28.46 -22.13 -5.13
C LYS A 132 28.47 -20.99 -4.10
N VAL A 133 28.29 -21.31 -2.83
CA VAL A 133 28.32 -20.37 -1.72
C VAL A 133 29.72 -20.39 -1.09
N ILE A 134 30.36 -19.23 -1.03
CA ILE A 134 31.66 -19.06 -0.37
C ILE A 134 31.40 -18.36 0.96
N LEU A 135 31.70 -19.05 2.06
CA LEU A 135 31.54 -18.50 3.41
C LEU A 135 32.72 -17.58 3.75
N ASN A 136 32.52 -16.68 4.73
CA ASN A 136 33.55 -15.73 5.17
C ASN A 136 34.85 -16.40 5.67
N ASN A 137 34.78 -17.67 6.09
CA ASN A 137 35.92 -18.48 6.50
C ASN A 137 36.62 -19.20 5.32
N GLY A 138 36.23 -18.91 4.07
CA GLY A 138 36.78 -19.53 2.87
C GLY A 138 36.20 -20.91 2.52
N THR A 139 35.30 -21.46 3.35
CA THR A 139 34.65 -22.75 3.07
C THR A 139 33.68 -22.59 1.91
N VAL A 140 33.69 -23.55 0.99
CA VAL A 140 32.83 -23.55 -0.20
C VAL A 140 31.76 -24.63 -0.05
N ILE A 141 30.50 -24.24 -0.17
CA ILE A 141 29.35 -25.14 -0.21
C ILE A 141 28.75 -25.06 -1.62
N GLY A 142 28.76 -26.19 -2.33
CA GLY A 142 28.11 -26.34 -3.64
C GLY A 142 26.78 -27.08 -3.50
N GLY A 143 25.77 -26.70 -4.29
CA GLY A 143 24.48 -27.39 -4.30
C GLY A 143 23.68 -27.13 -5.57
N TYR A 144 22.78 -28.06 -5.88
CA TYR A 144 21.81 -27.88 -6.94
C TYR A 144 20.61 -27.07 -6.42
N TYR A 145 20.35 -25.93 -7.05
CA TYR A 145 19.14 -25.14 -6.87
C TYR A 145 18.10 -25.59 -7.88
N GLY A 146 17.11 -26.34 -7.39
CA GLY A 146 16.05 -26.95 -8.18
C GLY A 146 14.68 -26.28 -7.99
N PRO A 147 13.60 -26.89 -8.53
CA PRO A 147 12.26 -26.32 -8.55
C PRO A 147 11.65 -26.07 -7.16
N ASN A 148 12.06 -26.85 -6.16
CA ASN A 148 11.59 -26.74 -4.78
C ASN A 148 12.64 -26.08 -3.86
N SER A 149 13.66 -25.43 -4.43
CA SER A 149 14.66 -24.71 -3.67
C SER A 149 14.18 -23.32 -3.33
N PHE A 150 14.41 -22.90 -2.08
CA PHE A 150 13.99 -21.60 -1.57
C PHE A 150 15.20 -20.66 -1.51
N ALA A 151 15.20 -19.58 -2.27
CA ALA A 151 16.26 -18.56 -2.26
C ALA A 151 15.97 -17.39 -1.31
N SER A 152 14.72 -16.93 -1.25
CA SER A 152 14.29 -15.72 -0.54
C SER A 152 12.78 -15.73 -0.35
N SER A 153 12.26 -14.98 0.65
CA SER A 153 10.81 -14.79 0.86
C SER A 153 10.18 -13.84 -0.16
N SER A 154 10.99 -13.17 -0.97
CA SER A 154 10.55 -12.43 -2.17
C SER A 154 11.65 -12.50 -3.21
N PRO A 155 11.86 -13.67 -3.84
CA PRO A 155 12.69 -13.78 -5.02
C PRO A 155 12.00 -13.05 -6.18
#